data_AF-A0A4Y2F651-F1
#
_entry.id   AF-A0A4Y2F651-F1
#
_cell.length_a   1.000
_cell.length_b   1.000
_cell.length_c   1.000
_cell.angle_alpha   90.00
_cell.angle_beta   90.00
_cell.angle_gamma   90.00
#
_symmetry.space_group_name_H-M   'P 1'
#
loop_
_entity.id
_entity.type
_entity.pdbx_description
1 polymer ?
#
loop_
_entity_poly.entity_id
_entity_poly.type
_entity_poly.pdbx_seq_one_letter_code
_entity_poly.pdbx_strand_id
1 'polypeptide(L)'
;FIAKQGLDKTFYECDMHMWRLGDRTLPWGIRVDGGSDWIALHRNFCSYLTQQNNTLLQGLMTVFRYTLLPAESFFHTVLQNSEFCETVIDNNLHVTNWKRKQGCKCQYKHIVDWCGCSPNVFKPEDWPRLQ
;
A
#
# COMPACT_ATOMS: atom_id res chain seq x y z
N PHE A 1 -10.67 -0.51 -4.98
CA PHE A 1 -9.36 -0.27 -4.34
C PHE A 1 -8.64 0.89 -5.01
N ILE A 2 -8.21 0.75 -6.27
CA ILE A 2 -7.48 1.76 -7.09
C ILE A 2 -7.93 3.22 -6.85
N ALA A 3 -9.19 3.55 -7.14
CA ALA A 3 -9.68 4.92 -7.03
C ALA A 3 -9.71 5.47 -5.59
N LYS A 4 -9.85 4.61 -4.57
CA LYS A 4 -9.85 5.04 -3.16
C LYS A 4 -8.42 5.33 -2.65
N GLN A 5 -7.46 4.55 -3.13
CA GLN A 5 -6.04 4.72 -2.85
C GLN A 5 -5.38 5.83 -3.68
N GLY A 6 -6.08 6.35 -4.69
CA GLY A 6 -5.52 7.33 -5.63
C GLY A 6 -4.42 6.73 -6.52
N LEU A 7 -4.45 5.42 -6.79
CA LEU A 7 -3.44 4.78 -7.65
C LEU A 7 -3.49 5.29 -9.09
N ASP A 8 -4.65 5.78 -9.53
CA ASP A 8 -4.88 6.46 -10.80
C ASP A 8 -4.47 7.95 -10.79
N LYS A 9 -3.84 8.43 -9.71
CA LYS A 9 -3.30 9.79 -9.58
C LYS A 9 -1.78 9.75 -9.45
N THR A 10 -1.13 10.82 -9.90
CA THR A 10 0.29 11.06 -9.69
C THR A 10 0.49 11.91 -8.44
N PHE A 11 1.32 11.43 -7.52
CA PHE A 11 1.73 12.17 -6.34
C PHE A 11 3.23 12.47 -6.36
N TYR A 12 3.65 13.55 -5.72
CA TYR A 12 5.06 13.89 -5.52
C TYR A 12 5.29 14.36 -4.10
N GLU A 13 6.26 13.76 -3.42
CA GLU A 13 6.67 14.17 -2.07
C GLU A 13 7.71 15.28 -2.17
N CYS A 14 7.38 16.46 -1.64
CA CYS A 14 8.28 17.61 -1.57
C CYS A 14 7.86 18.52 -0.41
N ASP A 15 8.83 19.13 0.28
CA ASP A 15 8.59 20.03 1.43
C ASP A 15 7.72 19.40 2.54
N MET A 16 7.93 18.10 2.80
CA MET A 16 7.15 17.30 3.76
C MET A 16 5.65 17.25 3.44
N HIS A 17 5.26 17.46 2.18
CA HIS A 17 3.88 17.38 1.70
C HIS A 17 3.77 16.45 0.49
N MET A 18 2.67 15.72 0.43
CA MET A 18 2.33 14.84 -0.70
C MET A 18 1.37 15.54 -1.66
N TRP A 19 1.94 16.13 -2.71
CA TRP A 19 1.24 16.92 -3.73
C TRP A 19 0.56 16.04 -4.75
N ARG A 20 -0.72 16.27 -5.04
CA ARG A 20 -1.43 15.59 -6.14
C ARG A 20 -1.26 16.39 -7.44
N LEU A 21 -0.50 15.83 -8.38
CA LEU A 21 -0.14 16.53 -9.62
C LEU A 21 -1.15 16.34 -10.75
N GLY A 22 -1.94 15.28 -10.74
CA GLY A 22 -2.94 15.01 -11.77
C GLY A 22 -3.29 13.53 -11.91
N ASP A 23 -4.04 13.20 -12.97
CA ASP A 23 -4.41 11.84 -13.30
C ASP A 23 -3.29 11.10 -14.04
N ARG A 24 -3.24 9.77 -13.93
CA ARG A 24 -2.36 8.90 -14.71
C ARG A 24 -3.07 7.62 -15.11
N THR A 25 -2.57 6.99 -16.17
CA THR A 25 -3.00 5.64 -16.57
C THR A 25 -2.07 4.61 -15.94
N LEU A 26 -2.64 3.58 -15.32
CA LEU A 26 -1.88 2.47 -14.77
C LEU A 26 -1.34 1.56 -15.90
N PRO A 27 -0.17 0.94 -15.73
CA PRO A 27 0.40 0.03 -16.73
C PRO A 27 -0.54 -1.16 -17.00
N TRP A 28 -0.64 -1.54 -18.27
CA TRP A 28 -1.40 -2.70 -18.70
C TRP A 28 -0.55 -3.98 -18.61
N GLY A 29 -1.22 -5.14 -18.57
CA GLY A 29 -0.55 -6.45 -18.58
C GLY A 29 -0.03 -6.92 -17.22
N ILE A 30 -0.29 -6.16 -16.16
CA ILE A 30 0.01 -6.54 -14.78
C ILE A 30 -1.24 -6.52 -13.91
N ARG A 31 -1.26 -7.39 -12.89
CA ARG A 31 -2.29 -7.38 -11.85
C ARG A 31 -1.93 -6.38 -10.75
N VAL A 32 -2.69 -5.30 -10.63
CA VAL A 32 -2.56 -4.35 -9.52
C VAL A 32 -3.34 -4.87 -8.31
N ASP A 33 -2.67 -4.99 -7.17
CA ASP A 33 -3.25 -5.48 -5.92
C ASP A 33 -2.75 -4.67 -4.72
N GLY A 34 -3.42 -4.78 -3.57
CA GLY A 34 -3.00 -4.09 -2.36
C GLY A 34 -3.93 -4.27 -1.16
N GLY A 35 -3.45 -3.81 -0.02
CA GLY A 35 -4.07 -4.03 1.28
C GLY A 35 -3.30 -3.34 2.39
N SER A 36 -3.00 -4.08 3.45
CA SER A 36 -2.23 -3.57 4.58
C SER A 36 -0.75 -3.40 4.22
N ASP A 37 -0.13 -2.31 4.68
CA ASP A 37 1.33 -2.13 4.63
C ASP A 37 2.06 -2.95 5.72
N TRP A 38 1.36 -3.39 6.77
CA TRP A 38 1.82 -4.47 7.65
C TRP A 38 1.76 -5.80 6.94
N ILE A 39 2.93 -6.39 6.65
CA ILE A 39 3.10 -7.63 5.90
C ILE A 39 4.26 -8.46 6.47
N ALA A 40 4.26 -9.76 6.17
CA ALA A 40 5.39 -10.66 6.44
C ALA A 40 5.99 -11.15 5.11
N LEU A 41 7.28 -10.91 4.90
CA LEU A 41 7.99 -11.27 3.66
C LEU A 41 9.10 -12.28 3.95
N HIS A 42 9.16 -13.37 3.19
CA HIS A 42 10.24 -14.35 3.33
C HIS A 42 11.52 -13.89 2.64
N ARG A 43 12.67 -14.38 3.11
CA ARG A 43 14.02 -13.94 2.67
C ARG A 43 14.18 -13.97 1.14
N ASN A 44 13.76 -15.04 0.47
CA ASN A 44 13.94 -15.16 -0.98
C ASN A 44 13.23 -14.05 -1.77
N PHE A 45 12.02 -13.65 -1.35
CA PHE A 45 11.30 -12.55 -1.99
C PHE A 45 11.98 -11.20 -1.70
N CYS A 46 12.45 -10.98 -0.46
CA CYS A 46 13.26 -9.80 -0.13
C CYS A 46 14.55 -9.71 -0.96
N SER A 47 15.24 -10.85 -1.17
CA SER A 47 16.41 -10.91 -2.05
C SER A 47 16.05 -10.57 -3.50
N TYR A 48 14.94 -11.12 -4.01
CA TYR A 48 14.43 -10.79 -5.34
C TYR A 48 14.20 -9.28 -5.50
N LEU A 49 13.52 -8.64 -4.54
CA LEU A 49 13.24 -7.20 -4.56
C LEU A 49 14.49 -6.31 -4.55
N THR A 50 15.58 -6.76 -3.92
CA THR A 50 16.77 -5.94 -3.68
C THR A 50 17.93 -6.23 -4.62
N GLN A 51 17.96 -7.41 -5.23
CA GLN A 51 19.10 -7.88 -6.02
C GLN A 51 18.78 -8.02 -7.52
N GLN A 52 17.51 -8.21 -7.89
CA GLN A 52 17.14 -8.38 -9.29
C GLN A 52 16.95 -7.02 -9.97
N ASN A 53 17.29 -6.98 -11.26
CA ASN A 53 17.14 -5.80 -12.10
C ASN A 53 16.33 -6.14 -13.36
N ASN A 54 15.06 -6.52 -13.16
CA ASN A 54 14.15 -6.90 -14.24
C ASN A 54 13.17 -5.76 -14.58
N THR A 55 12.51 -5.88 -15.74
CA THR A 55 11.59 -4.87 -16.28
C THR A 55 10.37 -4.62 -15.38
N LEU A 56 9.85 -5.66 -14.72
CA LEU A 56 8.74 -5.53 -13.78
C LEU A 56 9.12 -4.63 -12.59
N LEU A 57 10.24 -4.91 -11.92
CA LEU A 57 10.70 -4.14 -10.78
C LEU A 57 11.02 -2.70 -11.16
N GLN A 58 11.73 -2.47 -12.27
CA GLN A 58 12.05 -1.12 -12.75
C GLN A 58 10.78 -0.31 -13.07
N GLY A 59 9.82 -0.93 -13.76
CA GLY A 59 8.54 -0.30 -14.09
C GLY A 59 7.73 0.03 -12.84
N LEU A 60 7.60 -0.93 -11.92
CA LEU A 60 6.88 -0.73 -10.67
C LEU A 60 7.56 0.31 -9.77
N MET A 61 8.89 0.31 -9.64
CA MET A 61 9.61 1.36 -8.90
C MET A 61 9.34 2.75 -9.48
N THR A 62 9.27 2.87 -10.81
CA THR A 62 8.93 4.14 -11.48
C THR A 62 7.51 4.59 -11.14
N VAL A 63 6.53 3.68 -11.18
CA VAL A 63 5.13 3.98 -10.83
C VAL A 63 5.00 4.34 -9.34
N PHE A 64 5.59 3.53 -8.46
CA PHE A 64 5.42 3.64 -7.01
C PHE A 64 6.22 4.77 -6.37
N ARG A 65 7.26 5.29 -7.04
CA ARG A 65 7.93 6.54 -6.64
C ARG A 65 6.99 7.75 -6.62
N TYR A 66 5.93 7.72 -7.43
CA TYR A 66 4.96 8.81 -7.55
C TYR A 66 3.55 8.37 -7.12
N THR A 67 3.47 7.48 -6.13
CA THR A 67 2.23 6.89 -5.62
C THR A 67 2.02 7.28 -4.16
N LEU A 68 0.78 7.64 -3.79
CA LEU A 68 0.36 7.79 -2.40
C LEU A 68 0.25 6.42 -1.71
N LEU A 69 0.68 6.34 -0.44
CA LEU A 69 0.67 5.10 0.35
C LEU A 69 1.29 3.90 -0.40
N PRO A 70 2.53 4.03 -0.92
CA PRO A 70 3.07 3.05 -1.86
C PRO A 70 3.23 1.65 -1.25
N ALA A 71 3.54 1.56 0.05
CA ALA A 71 3.70 0.29 0.76
C ALA A 71 2.41 -0.56 0.78
N GLU A 72 1.23 0.07 0.76
CA GLU A 72 -0.06 -0.62 0.77
C GLU A 72 -0.35 -1.38 -0.54
N SER A 73 0.44 -1.21 -1.61
CA SER A 73 0.22 -1.94 -2.87
C SER A 73 1.47 -2.37 -3.63
N PHE A 74 2.65 -1.80 -3.35
CA PHE A 74 3.89 -2.16 -4.04
C PHE A 74 4.21 -3.65 -3.88
N PHE A 75 4.34 -4.14 -2.65
CA PHE A 75 4.73 -5.53 -2.38
C PHE A 75 3.72 -6.53 -2.92
N HIS A 76 2.42 -6.25 -2.74
CA HIS A 76 1.32 -7.04 -3.27
C HIS A 76 1.40 -7.15 -4.80
N THR A 77 1.57 -6.01 -5.47
CA THR A 77 1.65 -5.96 -6.94
C THR A 77 2.90 -6.67 -7.44
N VAL A 78 4.06 -6.48 -6.82
CA VAL A 78 5.27 -7.23 -7.24
C VAL A 78 5.06 -8.73 -7.05
N LEU A 79 4.58 -9.17 -5.88
CA LEU A 79 4.44 -10.58 -5.54
C LEU A 79 3.50 -11.30 -6.51
N GLN A 80 2.33 -10.71 -6.78
CA GLN A 80 1.31 -11.23 -7.71
C GLN A 80 1.79 -11.34 -9.17
N ASN A 81 2.82 -10.60 -9.57
CA ASN A 81 3.33 -10.59 -10.95
C ASN A 81 4.75 -11.17 -11.06
N SER A 82 5.30 -11.72 -9.99
CA SER A 82 6.62 -12.33 -9.94
C SER A 82 6.56 -13.86 -9.98
N GLU A 83 7.72 -14.51 -10.03
CA GLU A 83 7.87 -15.97 -9.88
C GLU A 83 7.37 -16.51 -8.52
N PHE A 84 7.11 -15.63 -7.55
CA PHE A 84 6.63 -15.96 -6.20
C PHE A 84 5.10 -15.87 -6.08
N CYS A 85 4.34 -15.73 -7.17
CA CYS A 85 2.89 -15.54 -7.10
C CYS A 85 2.14 -16.70 -6.41
N GLU A 86 2.70 -17.91 -6.40
CA GLU A 86 2.13 -19.08 -5.71
C GLU A 86 2.44 -19.12 -4.21
N THR A 87 3.28 -18.22 -3.68
CA THR A 87 3.63 -18.17 -2.25
C THR A 87 2.76 -17.20 -1.45
N VAL A 88 1.79 -16.55 -2.11
CA VAL A 88 0.89 -15.58 -1.49
C VAL A 88 -0.04 -16.27 -0.49
N ILE A 89 -0.02 -15.77 0.75
CA ILE A 89 -1.03 -16.10 1.76
C ILE A 89 -1.79 -14.80 2.06
N ASP A 90 -3.11 -14.80 1.81
CA ASP A 90 -3.99 -13.65 2.05
C ASP A 90 -4.35 -13.51 3.54
N ASN A 91 -3.31 -13.34 4.35
CA ASN A 91 -3.36 -13.09 5.78
C ASN A 91 -2.02 -12.51 6.22
N ASN A 92 -2.02 -11.29 6.76
CA ASN A 92 -0.80 -10.61 7.20
C ASN A 92 -0.44 -10.85 8.68
N LEU A 93 -1.17 -11.73 9.37
CA LEU A 93 -0.98 -12.08 10.78
C LEU A 93 -1.13 -10.89 11.74
N HIS A 94 -1.86 -9.84 11.32
CA HIS A 94 -2.04 -8.62 12.09
C HIS A 94 -3.52 -8.28 12.32
N VAL A 95 -3.86 -7.89 13.55
CA VAL A 95 -5.22 -7.42 13.89
C VAL A 95 -5.23 -5.90 13.90
N THR A 96 -5.78 -5.30 12.83
CA THR A 96 -5.91 -3.84 12.73
C THR A 96 -7.29 -3.37 13.22
N ASN A 97 -7.34 -2.50 14.23
CA ASN A 97 -8.60 -2.03 14.83
C ASN A 97 -9.27 -0.90 14.03
N TRP A 98 -9.82 -1.22 12.87
CA TRP A 98 -10.54 -0.26 12.03
C TRP A 98 -11.91 0.13 12.62
N LYS A 99 -12.02 1.38 13.11
CA LYS A 99 -13.31 2.00 13.49
C LYS A 99 -13.59 3.20 12.58
N ARG A 100 -14.07 2.95 11.36
CA ARG A 100 -14.17 3.98 10.28
C ARG A 100 -14.89 5.28 10.67
N LYS A 101 -15.99 5.19 11.44
CA LYS A 101 -16.71 6.39 11.92
C LYS A 101 -15.84 7.32 12.79
N GLN A 102 -14.81 6.78 13.41
CA GLN A 102 -13.89 7.51 14.29
C GLN A 102 -12.58 7.87 13.58
N GLY A 103 -12.01 6.93 12.81
CA GLY A 103 -10.67 7.05 12.22
C GLY A 103 -10.59 7.67 10.82
N CYS A 104 -11.72 7.81 10.11
CA CYS A 104 -11.78 8.38 8.75
C CYS A 104 -12.33 9.81 8.77
N LYS A 105 -11.54 10.77 9.28
CA LYS A 105 -11.97 12.18 9.41
C LYS A 105 -11.22 13.13 8.48
N CYS A 106 -10.45 12.59 7.53
CA CYS A 106 -9.61 13.38 6.63
C CYS A 106 -8.65 14.33 7.38
N GLN A 107 -8.14 13.86 8.53
CA GLN A 107 -7.30 14.64 9.44
C GLN A 107 -5.93 15.01 8.86
N TYR A 108 -5.49 14.32 7.80
CA TYR A 108 -4.17 14.51 7.17
C TYR A 108 -4.16 15.49 6.00
N LYS A 109 -5.27 16.19 5.73
CA LYS A 109 -5.40 17.12 4.59
C LYS A 109 -4.33 18.22 4.49
N HIS A 110 -3.66 18.51 5.61
CA HIS A 110 -2.58 19.51 5.68
C HIS A 110 -1.19 18.94 5.36
N ILE A 111 -1.07 17.62 5.16
CA ILE A 111 0.19 16.89 4.85
C ILE A 111 0.08 16.19 3.48
N VAL A 112 -1.14 15.88 3.04
CA VAL A 112 -1.40 15.18 1.78
C VAL A 112 -2.67 15.69 1.12
N ASP A 113 -2.63 15.81 -0.22
CA ASP A 113 -3.76 16.20 -1.06
C ASP A 113 -4.78 15.04 -1.25
N TRP A 114 -5.08 14.32 -0.17
CA TRP A 114 -5.99 13.17 -0.15
C TRP A 114 -6.60 12.96 1.23
N CYS A 115 -7.74 12.25 1.29
CA CYS A 115 -8.34 11.87 2.56
C CYS A 115 -7.92 10.45 2.94
N GLY A 116 -7.26 10.32 4.10
CA GLY A 116 -6.89 9.03 4.68
C GLY A 116 -7.75 8.63 5.88
N CYS A 117 -7.50 7.42 6.37
CA CYS A 117 -8.02 6.89 7.62
C CYS A 117 -6.85 6.35 8.46
N SER A 118 -7.05 6.23 9.77
CA SER A 118 -6.13 5.51 10.64
C SER A 118 -6.87 4.57 11.58
N PRO A 119 -6.24 3.46 12.01
CA PRO A 119 -6.84 2.57 12.99
C PRO A 119 -6.93 3.25 14.37
N ASN A 120 -7.80 2.70 15.22
CA ASN A 120 -7.99 3.17 16.58
C ASN A 120 -7.14 2.37 17.57
N VAL A 121 -6.80 2.99 18.69
CA VAL A 121 -6.21 2.28 19.83
C VAL A 121 -7.23 1.28 20.39
N PHE A 122 -6.78 0.08 20.70
CA PHE A 122 -7.59 -0.94 21.38
C PHE A 122 -7.96 -0.49 22.80
N LYS A 123 -9.14 -0.92 23.26
CA LYS A 123 -9.63 -0.69 24.62
C LYS A 123 -9.89 -2.02 25.33
N PRO A 124 -10.06 -2.04 26.67
CA PRO A 124 -10.43 -3.26 27.40
C PRO A 124 -11.67 -3.97 26.80
N GLU A 125 -12.61 -3.21 26.26
CA GLU A 125 -13.80 -3.69 25.56
C GLU A 125 -13.50 -4.52 24.30
N ASP A 126 -12.34 -4.30 23.66
CA ASP A 126 -11.93 -5.00 22.44
C ASP A 126 -11.23 -6.34 22.75
N TRP A 127 -10.97 -6.67 24.03
CA TRP A 127 -10.24 -7.88 24.45
C TRP A 127 -10.76 -9.19 23.85
N PRO A 128 -12.09 -9.44 23.73
CA PRO A 128 -12.60 -10.68 23.12
C PRO A 128 -12.21 -10.88 21.65
N ARG A 129 -11.73 -9.83 20.96
CA ARG A 129 -11.27 -9.91 19.55
C ARG A 129 -9.79 -10.28 19.42
N LEU A 130 -9.08 -10.34 20.55
CA LEU A 130 -7.62 -10.55 20.62
C LEU A 130 -7.23 -11.92 21.21
N GLN A 131 -8.21 -12.69 21.69
CA GLN A 131 -8.06 -14.07 22.17
C GLN A 131 -8.31 -15.05 21.02
#